data_AF-A0A8T5EC31-F1
#
_entry.id   AF-A0A8T5EC31-F1
#
_cell.length_a   1.000
_cell.length_b   1.000
_cell.length_c   1.000
_cell.angle_alpha   90.00
_cell.angle_beta   90.00
_cell.angle_gamma   90.00
#
_symmetry.space_group_name_H-M   'P 1'
#
loop_
_entity.id
_entity.type
_entity.pdbx_description
1 polymer ?
#
loop_
_entity_poly.entity_id
_entity_poly.type
_entity_poly.pdbx_seq_one_letter_code
_entity_poly.pdbx_strand_id
1 'polypeptide(L)'
;MVKKCMICGEEAIYKIKDTPDYYCPECAEENFSDLDMLVKVEEEAQKLKNFLKEKMEDIVHTEEELDKMIVMKEKNEDVQDN
;
A
#
# COMPACT_ATOMS: atom_id res chain seq x y z
N MET A 1 -11.36 -7.34 7.80
CA MET A 1 -12.42 -6.77 8.67
C MET A 1 -13.33 -5.96 7.78
N VAL A 2 -14.63 -6.28 7.75
CA VAL A 2 -15.62 -5.59 6.91
C VAL A 2 -15.80 -4.15 7.42
N LYS A 3 -15.72 -3.16 6.53
CA LYS A 3 -15.97 -1.75 6.86
C LYS A 3 -17.48 -1.52 6.84
N LYS A 4 -17.99 -0.74 7.80
CA LYS A 4 -19.43 -0.50 7.97
C LYS A 4 -19.79 0.93 7.65
N CYS A 5 -20.97 1.14 7.08
CA CYS A 5 -21.52 2.45 6.79
C CYS A 5 -21.76 3.21 8.08
N MET A 6 -21.31 4.46 8.16
CA MET A 6 -21.51 5.30 9.34
C MET A 6 -22.96 5.73 9.56
N ILE A 7 -23.83 5.60 8.54
CA ILE A 7 -25.23 6.00 8.59
C ILE A 7 -26.12 4.83 8.99
N CYS A 8 -26.12 3.74 8.22
CA CYS A 8 -27.02 2.60 8.44
C CYS A 8 -26.35 1.39 9.12
N GLY A 9 -25.01 1.36 9.22
CA GLY A 9 -24.26 0.24 9.80
C GLY A 9 -24.09 -0.98 8.88
N GLU A 10 -24.64 -0.94 7.66
CA GLU A 10 -24.47 -1.99 6.65
C GLU A 10 -23.04 -2.03 6.07
N GLU A 11 -22.75 -2.99 5.20
CA GLU A 11 -21.45 -3.09 4.55
C GLU A 11 -21.16 -1.87 3.68
N ALA A 12 -20.00 -1.25 3.90
CA ALA A 12 -19.58 -0.07 3.16
C ALA A 12 -18.58 -0.43 2.06
N ILE A 13 -18.85 0.09 0.87
CA ILE A 13 -17.98 -0.05 -0.31
C ILE A 13 -17.26 1.25 -0.67
N TYR A 14 -17.73 2.37 -0.14
CA TYR A 14 -17.19 3.70 -0.37
C TYR A 14 -16.56 4.26 0.91
N LYS A 15 -15.51 5.07 0.73
CA LYS A 15 -14.83 5.80 1.80
C LYS A 15 -14.59 7.24 1.34
N ILE A 16 -14.84 8.21 2.21
CA ILE A 16 -14.44 9.59 1.90
C ILE A 16 -12.91 9.71 1.98
N LYS A 17 -12.32 10.34 0.98
CA LYS A 17 -10.88 10.62 0.94
C LYS A 17 -10.42 11.36 2.21
N ASP A 18 -9.29 10.94 2.78
CA ASP A 18 -8.67 11.56 3.96
C ASP A 18 -9.49 11.54 5.27
N THR A 19 -10.59 10.78 5.33
CA THR A 19 -11.38 10.59 6.56
C THR A 19 -11.43 9.11 6.98
N PRO A 20 -11.84 8.78 8.21
CA PRO A 20 -12.14 7.42 8.62
C PRO A 20 -13.56 6.96 8.24
N ASP A 21 -14.29 7.75 7.44
CA ASP A 21 -15.72 7.58 7.23
C ASP A 21 -16.01 6.68 6.02
N TYR A 22 -16.97 5.77 6.19
CA TYR A 22 -17.34 4.76 5.22
C TYR A 22 -18.85 4.75 4.96
N TYR A 23 -19.24 4.46 3.73
CA TYR A 23 -20.63 4.52 3.27
C TYR A 23 -21.00 3.31 2.41
N CYS A 24 -22.23 2.82 2.58
CA CYS A 24 -22.84 1.88 1.64
C CYS A 24 -23.25 2.65 0.36
N PRO A 25 -23.59 1.96 -0.74
CA PRO A 25 -23.97 2.61 -1.99
C PRO A 25 -25.18 3.54 -1.84
N GLU A 26 -26.21 3.07 -1.15
CA GLU A 26 -27.47 3.81 -0.98
C GLU A 26 -27.25 5.11 -0.21
N CYS A 27 -26.60 5.01 0.96
CA CYS A 27 -26.30 6.20 1.76
C CYS A 27 -25.31 7.15 1.07
N ALA A 28 -24.41 6.64 0.23
CA ALA A 28 -23.53 7.47 -0.56
C ALA A 28 -24.32 8.26 -1.62
N GLU A 29 -25.19 7.61 -2.39
CA GLU A 29 -26.00 8.26 -3.42
C GLU A 29 -27.02 9.25 -2.85
N GLU A 30 -27.59 8.94 -1.67
CA GLU A 30 -28.58 9.81 -1.02
C GLU A 30 -27.96 11.06 -0.37
N ASN A 31 -26.75 10.94 0.19
CA ASN A 31 -26.14 12.02 0.99
C ASN A 31 -25.08 12.81 0.23
N PHE A 32 -24.52 12.25 -0.85
CA PHE A 32 -23.51 12.91 -1.67
C PHE A 32 -24.10 13.21 -3.04
N SER A 33 -24.29 14.49 -3.33
CA SER A 33 -24.68 14.94 -4.67
C SER A 33 -23.60 14.72 -5.71
N ASP A 34 -22.36 14.48 -5.27
CA ASP A 34 -21.19 14.19 -6.10
C ASP A 34 -20.34 13.10 -5.43
N LEU A 35 -20.22 11.94 -6.10
CA LEU A 35 -19.47 10.78 -5.61
C LEU A 35 -17.97 10.88 -5.95
N ASP A 36 -17.50 11.93 -6.61
CA ASP A 36 -16.08 12.11 -6.97
C ASP A 36 -15.16 12.23 -5.74
N MET A 37 -15.72 12.60 -4.58
CA MET A 37 -15.01 12.63 -3.29
C MET A 37 -14.97 11.27 -2.58
N LEU A 38 -15.73 10.28 -3.06
CA LEU A 38 -15.77 8.93 -2.54
C LEU A 38 -14.81 8.04 -3.33
N VAL A 39 -13.98 7.31 -2.61
CA VAL A 39 -13.10 6.31 -3.20
C VAL A 39 -13.62 4.93 -2.84
N LYS A 40 -13.55 3.98 -3.79
CA LYS A 40 -13.83 2.58 -3.49
C LYS A 40 -12.80 2.06 -2.50
N VAL A 41 -13.28 1.39 -1.45
CA VAL A 41 -12.42 0.80 -0.41
C VAL A 41 -11.40 -0.17 -1.02
N GLU A 42 -11.79 -0.87 -2.08
CA GLU A 42 -10.94 -1.80 -2.82
C GLU A 42 -9.75 -1.10 -3.52
N GLU A 43 -9.98 0.07 -4.12
CA GLU A 43 -8.93 0.81 -4.84
C GLU A 43 -7.85 1.35 -3.90
N GLU A 44 -8.25 1.85 -2.72
CA GLU A 44 -7.32 2.31 -1.70
C GLU A 44 -6.50 1.14 -1.12
N ALA A 45 -7.13 -0.02 -0.92
CA ALA A 45 -6.42 -1.23 -0.48
C ALA A 45 -5.41 -1.72 -1.52
N GLN A 46 -5.72 -1.60 -2.81
CA GLN A 46 -4.83 -2.01 -3.89
C GLN A 46 -3.65 -1.06 -4.07
N LYS A 47 -3.85 0.26 -3.96
CA LYS A 47 -2.76 1.25 -3.93
C LYS A 47 -1.80 0.98 -2.77
N LEU A 48 -2.34 0.73 -1.57
CA LEU A 48 -1.52 0.41 -0.40
C LEU A 48 -0.72 -0.89 -0.60
N LYS A 49 -1.35 -1.93 -1.17
CA LYS A 49 -0.67 -3.20 -1.48
C LYS A 49 0.49 -2.99 -2.47
N ASN A 50 0.27 -2.20 -3.52
CA ASN A 50 1.29 -1.93 -4.53
C ASN A 50 2.45 -1.11 -3.95
N PHE A 51 2.15 -0.08 -3.15
CA PHE A 51 3.17 0.72 -2.47
C PHE A 51 4.05 -0.13 -1.53
N LEU A 52 3.43 -1.01 -0.73
CA LEU A 52 4.18 -1.93 0.13
C LEU A 52 5.04 -2.89 -0.70
N LYS A 53 4.52 -3.39 -1.81
CA LYS A 53 5.24 -4.29 -2.70
C LYS A 53 6.49 -3.62 -3.29
N GLU A 54 6.35 -2.41 -3.84
CA GLU A 54 7.48 -1.63 -4.36
C GLU A 54 8.54 -1.38 -3.28
N LYS A 55 8.13 -0.98 -2.07
CA LYS A 55 9.07 -0.76 -0.96
C LYS A 55 9.78 -2.02 -0.50
N MET A 56 9.11 -3.17 -0.51
CA MET A 56 9.73 -4.45 -0.17
C MET A 56 10.68 -4.93 -1.28
N GLU A 57 10.33 -4.74 -2.55
CA GLU A 57 11.20 -5.07 -3.68
C GLU A 57 12.48 -4.22 -3.67
N ASP A 58 12.38 -2.91 -3.39
CA ASP A 58 13.52 -2.02 -3.22
C ASP A 58 14.48 -2.51 -2.11
N ILE A 59 13.95 -2.96 -0.97
CA ILE A 59 14.75 -3.47 0.15
C ILE A 59 15.51 -4.75 -0.25
N VAL A 60 14.85 -5.69 -0.93
CA VAL A 60 15.47 -6.95 -1.36
C VAL A 60 16.60 -6.69 -2.35
N HIS A 61 16.43 -5.74 -3.28
CA HIS A 61 17.52 -5.35 -4.20
C HIS A 61 18.71 -4.73 -3.46
N THR A 62 18.46 -3.87 -2.46
CA THR A 62 19.56 -3.28 -1.67
C THR A 62 20.35 -4.30 -0.86
N GLU A 63 19.71 -5.35 -0.33
CA GLU A 63 20.39 -6.42 0.41
C GLU A 63 21.26 -7.29 -0.52
N GLU A 64 20.72 -7.70 -1.68
CA GLU A 64 21.50 -8.48 -2.65
C GLU A 64 22.68 -7.70 -3.25
N GLU A 65 22.51 -6.39 -3.49
CA GLU A 65 23.60 -5.53 -3.96
C GLU A 65 24.69 -5.37 -2.88
N LEU A 66 24.29 -5.25 -1.62
CA LEU A 66 25.22 -5.18 -0.49
C LEU A 66 26.01 -6.48 -0.33
N ASP A 67 25.34 -7.63 -0.40
CA ASP A 67 25.97 -8.96 -0.35
C ASP A 67 26.96 -9.17 -1.51
N LYS A 68 26.58 -8.76 -2.74
CA LYS A 68 27.47 -8.81 -3.91
C LYS A 68 28.72 -7.94 -3.69
N MET A 69 28.57 -6.75 -3.10
CA MET A 69 29.72 -5.87 -2.80
C MET A 69 30.63 -6.43 -1.70
N ILE A 70 30.08 -7.10 -0.68
CA ILE A 70 30.85 -7.75 0.39
C ILE A 70 31.72 -8.86 -0.21
N VAL A 71 31.12 -9.76 -1.02
CA VAL A 71 31.83 -10.87 -1.67
C VAL A 71 32.93 -10.38 -2.63
N MET A 72 32.71 -9.26 -3.31
CA MET A 72 33.72 -8.66 -4.18
C MET A 72 34.89 -8.04 -3.42
N LYS A 73 34.68 -7.50 -2.22
CA LYS A 73 35.76 -6.97 -1.37
C LYS A 73 36.64 -8.09 -0.80
N GLU A 74 36.03 -9.15 -0.28
CA GLU A 74 36.76 -10.30 0.28
C GLU A 74 37.70 -10.93 -0.76
N LYS A 75 37.25 -11.08 -2.01
CA LYS A 75 38.07 -11.62 -3.10
C LYS A 75 39.24 -10.72 -3.53
N ASN A 76 39.17 -9.42 -3.26
CA ASN A 76 40.23 -8.48 -3.63
C ASN A 76 41.32 -8.39 -2.54
N GLU A 77 41.00 -8.74 -1.30
CA GLU A 77 41.96 -8.74 -0.17
C GLU A 77 42.91 -9.96 -0.23
N ASP A 78 42.47 -11.09 -0.78
CA ASP A 78 43.31 -12.29 -0.98
C ASP A 78 44.41 -12.14 -2.06
N VAL A 79 44.42 -11.06 -2.84
CA VAL A 79 45.38 -10.84 -3.95
C VAL A 79 46.53 -9.89 -3.56
N GLN A 80 46.47 -9.23 -2.40
CA GLN A 80 47.49 -8.27 -1.96
C GLN A 80 48.60 -8.84 -1.06
N ASP A 81 48.48 -10.10 -0.61
CA ASP A 81 49.55 -10.82 0.09
C ASP A 81 50.13 -11.94 -0.79
N ASN A 82 50.95 -11.56 -1.78
CA ASN A 82 51.94 -12.46 -2.40
C ASN A 82 53.15 -11.68 -2.94
#